data_AF-R0K0Y7-F1
#
_entry.id   AF-R0K0Y7-F1
#
_cell.length_a   1.000
_cell.length_b   1.000
_cell.length_c   1.000
_cell.angle_alpha   90.00
_cell.angle_beta   90.00
_cell.angle_gamma   90.00
#
_symmetry.space_group_name_H-M   'P 1'
#
loop_
_entity.id
_entity.type
_entity.pdbx_description
1 polymer ?
#
loop_
_entity_poly.entity_id
_entity_poly.type
_entity_poly.pdbx_seq_one_letter_code
_entity_poly.pdbx_strand_id
1 'polypeptide(L)'
;HHTPPTTPPARKIGLTWDDFQYEDDTEALHESPPARAKPPTALDLTISKLHHDRQRFTKTIPNDHKNKLCSPRDRSAVLDIYTEALHKINATNHAQMYTEANAKIRTVLGIHKAGTRDAVFTHQLLRPIEPLYAMPRIEVRHDKHGHRAAVRIQEWRRDGWPAKYPVNAVREEKARKGRFVRWFEEEWEDEVEEEWDE
;
A
#
# COMPACT_ATOMS: atom_id res chain seq x y z
N HIS A 1 -6.34 -27.95 28.14
CA HIS A 1 -6.18 -27.06 29.31
C HIS A 1 -4.83 -27.36 29.95
N HIS A 2 -3.82 -26.50 29.73
CA HIS A 2 -2.49 -26.66 30.32
C HIS A 2 -2.27 -25.56 31.36
N THR A 3 -2.48 -25.89 32.63
CA THR A 3 -1.98 -25.08 33.74
C THR A 3 -0.50 -25.38 33.95
N PRO A 4 0.38 -24.37 34.02
CA PRO A 4 1.79 -24.61 34.34
C PRO A 4 1.94 -25.12 35.78
N PRO A 5 2.94 -25.96 36.07
CA PRO A 5 3.19 -26.46 37.41
C PRO A 5 3.56 -25.32 38.37
N THR A 6 2.97 -25.33 39.56
CA THR A 6 3.07 -24.28 40.59
C THR A 6 4.48 -24.12 41.21
N THR A 7 5.41 -25.03 40.93
CA THR A 7 6.74 -25.04 41.53
C THR A 7 7.81 -25.17 40.44
N PRO A 8 8.78 -24.25 40.33
CA PRO A 8 9.86 -24.40 39.37
C PRO A 8 10.72 -25.62 39.74
N PRO A 9 11.19 -26.40 38.75
CA PRO A 9 12.08 -27.53 39.02
C PRO A 9 13.39 -27.03 39.64
N ALA A 10 13.89 -27.76 40.63
CA ALA A 10 15.13 -27.42 41.32
C ALA A 10 16.30 -27.32 40.33
N ARG A 11 17.08 -26.23 40.42
CA ARG A 11 18.28 -26.05 39.59
C ARG A 11 19.34 -27.09 39.97
N LYS A 12 19.58 -28.06 39.10
CA LYS A 12 20.76 -28.92 39.18
C LYS A 12 21.97 -28.15 38.65
N ILE A 13 23.09 -28.20 39.36
CA ILE A 13 24.38 -27.67 38.91
C ILE A 13 25.24 -28.86 38.53
N GLY A 14 25.58 -28.96 37.25
CA GLY A 14 26.28 -30.09 36.65
C GLY A 14 25.35 -30.89 35.76
N LEU A 15 25.49 -30.69 34.45
CA LEU A 15 24.93 -31.58 33.44
C LEU A 15 25.90 -32.76 33.32
N THR A 16 25.43 -33.99 33.54
CA THR A 16 26.23 -35.18 33.26
C THR A 16 25.98 -35.65 31.82
N TRP A 17 26.86 -36.49 31.28
CA TRP A 17 26.72 -36.94 29.90
C TRP A 17 25.40 -37.72 29.67
N ASP A 18 24.89 -38.35 30.73
CA ASP A 18 23.60 -39.06 30.72
C ASP A 18 22.40 -38.11 30.56
N ASP A 19 22.50 -36.82 30.94
CA ASP A 19 21.42 -35.84 30.73
C ASP A 19 21.17 -35.51 29.24
N PHE A 20 22.10 -35.91 28.37
CA PHE A 20 21.98 -35.75 26.91
C PHE A 20 21.65 -37.05 26.20
N GLN A 21 21.64 -38.19 26.92
CA GLN A 21 21.22 -39.46 26.36
C GLN A 21 19.70 -39.52 26.44
N TYR A 22 19.07 -39.05 25.37
CA TYR A 22 17.64 -39.23 25.16
C TYR A 22 17.41 -40.71 24.79
N GLU A 23 17.22 -41.57 25.78
CA GLU A 23 16.75 -42.95 25.61
C GLU A 23 15.23 -42.98 25.38
N ASP A 24 14.77 -42.27 24.37
CA ASP A 24 13.41 -42.44 23.88
C ASP A 24 13.46 -42.88 22.42
N ASP A 25 12.49 -43.72 22.06
CA ASP A 25 12.48 -44.58 20.89
C ASP A 25 12.84 -43.80 19.61
N THR A 26 14.05 -44.01 19.07
CA THR A 26 14.51 -43.32 17.86
C THR A 26 13.67 -43.66 16.62
N GLU A 27 12.80 -44.68 16.70
CA GLU A 27 11.80 -44.96 15.67
C GLU A 27 10.67 -43.92 15.62
N ALA A 28 10.40 -43.19 16.71
CA ALA A 28 9.39 -42.13 16.74
C ALA A 28 9.84 -40.83 16.02
N LEU A 29 11.14 -40.66 15.73
CA LEU A 29 11.66 -39.52 14.98
C LEU A 29 11.69 -39.73 13.47
N HIS A 30 11.30 -40.92 13.00
CA HIS A 30 11.16 -41.24 11.58
C HIS A 30 9.70 -41.15 11.12
N GLU A 31 8.95 -40.16 11.61
CA GLU A 31 7.81 -39.66 10.84
C GLU A 31 8.36 -39.10 9.54
N SER A 32 8.31 -39.94 8.50
CA SER A 32 8.62 -39.56 7.13
C SER A 32 7.98 -38.20 6.83
N PRO A 33 8.73 -37.25 6.22
CA PRO A 33 8.21 -35.91 5.98
C PRO A 33 6.83 -36.02 5.33
N PRO A 34 5.81 -35.30 5.85
CA PRO A 34 4.43 -35.50 5.45
C PRO A 34 4.34 -35.47 3.94
N ALA A 35 3.78 -36.55 3.38
CA ALA A 35 3.57 -36.84 1.96
C ALA A 35 3.94 -35.67 1.04
N ARG A 36 5.13 -35.76 0.42
CA ARG A 36 5.65 -34.94 -0.70
C ARG A 36 4.68 -33.82 -1.09
N ALA A 37 4.82 -32.66 -0.45
CA ALA A 37 3.97 -31.50 -0.72
C ALA A 37 3.83 -31.32 -2.23
N LYS A 38 2.59 -31.29 -2.73
CA LYS A 38 2.34 -31.10 -4.17
C LYS A 38 3.13 -29.88 -4.63
N PRO A 39 3.80 -29.94 -5.80
CA PRO A 39 4.52 -28.78 -6.29
C PRO A 39 3.56 -27.59 -6.37
N PRO A 40 4.03 -26.38 -5.99
CA PRO A 40 3.16 -25.20 -5.95
C PRO A 40 2.54 -24.97 -7.32
N THR A 41 1.23 -24.74 -7.35
CA THR A 41 0.51 -24.44 -8.58
C THR A 41 0.88 -23.04 -9.08
N ALA A 42 0.60 -22.73 -10.35
CA ALA A 42 0.80 -21.39 -10.89
C ALA A 42 0.02 -20.31 -10.12
N LEU A 43 -1.16 -20.67 -9.58
CA LEU A 43 -1.94 -19.84 -8.68
C LEU A 43 -1.18 -19.57 -7.38
N ASP A 44 -0.66 -20.63 -6.72
CA ASP A 44 0.10 -20.51 -5.48
C ASP A 44 1.32 -19.60 -5.66
N LEU A 45 2.06 -19.78 -6.75
CA LEU A 45 3.19 -18.93 -7.09
C LEU A 45 2.78 -17.46 -7.24
N THR A 46 1.62 -17.20 -7.86
CA THR A 46 1.11 -15.83 -8.05
C THR A 46 0.68 -15.21 -6.72
N ILE A 47 0.00 -15.97 -5.86
CA ILE A 47 -0.41 -15.56 -4.52
C ILE A 47 0.82 -15.25 -3.66
N SER A 48 1.81 -16.17 -3.63
CA SER A 48 3.07 -15.96 -2.91
C SER A 48 3.80 -14.72 -3.40
N LYS A 49 3.81 -14.48 -4.72
CA LYS A 49 4.42 -13.29 -5.31
C LYS A 49 3.73 -12.00 -4.87
N LEU A 50 2.39 -11.94 -4.91
CA LEU A 50 1.64 -10.78 -4.41
C LEU A 50 1.89 -10.51 -2.92
N HIS A 51 1.92 -11.56 -2.10
CA HIS A 51 2.25 -11.42 -0.68
C HIS A 51 3.67 -10.90 -0.47
N HIS A 52 4.64 -11.45 -1.20
CA HIS A 52 6.03 -11.01 -1.13
C HIS A 52 6.18 -9.54 -1.55
N ASP A 53 5.60 -9.15 -2.67
CA ASP A 53 5.65 -7.78 -3.19
C ASP A 53 4.99 -6.79 -2.21
N ARG A 54 3.83 -7.15 -1.63
CA ARG A 54 3.17 -6.37 -0.58
C ARG A 54 4.05 -6.21 0.66
N GLN A 55 4.62 -7.31 1.16
CA GLN A 55 5.48 -7.27 2.36
C GLN A 55 6.74 -6.44 2.13
N ARG A 56 7.36 -6.58 0.95
CA ARG A 56 8.52 -5.78 0.56
C ARG A 56 8.15 -4.29 0.54
N PHE A 57 7.03 -3.93 -0.09
CA PHE A 57 6.55 -2.55 -0.13
C PHE A 57 6.28 -1.99 1.27
N THR A 58 5.65 -2.77 2.16
CA THR A 58 5.36 -2.31 3.52
C THR A 58 6.63 -2.07 4.34
N LYS A 59 7.67 -2.89 4.14
CA LYS A 59 8.97 -2.78 4.83
C LYS A 59 9.80 -1.62 4.30
N THR A 60 9.81 -1.40 2.98
CA THR A 60 10.65 -0.36 2.35
C THR A 60 10.06 1.03 2.50
N ILE A 61 8.74 1.16 2.50
CA ILE A 61 8.06 2.45 2.56
C ILE A 61 7.39 2.59 3.93
N PRO A 62 7.95 3.35 4.89
CA PRO A 62 7.25 3.65 6.14
C PRO A 62 6.02 4.52 5.87
N ASN A 63 5.03 4.42 6.77
CA ASN A 63 3.86 5.29 6.78
C ASN A 63 4.21 6.63 7.46
N ASP A 64 5.08 7.41 6.81
CA ASP A 64 5.55 8.71 7.29
C ASP A 64 5.24 9.79 6.27
N HIS A 65 4.66 10.90 6.73
CA HIS A 65 4.38 12.10 5.94
C HIS A 65 5.67 12.75 5.40
N LYS A 66 6.82 12.48 6.00
CA LYS A 66 8.14 12.97 5.56
C LYS A 66 8.82 12.06 4.53
N ASN A 67 8.21 10.92 4.18
CA ASN A 67 8.82 9.99 3.25
C ASN A 67 8.91 10.58 1.84
N LYS A 68 10.13 10.65 1.31
CA LYS A 68 10.42 11.19 -0.03
C LYS A 68 9.95 10.27 -1.17
N LEU A 69 9.72 8.98 -0.89
CA LEU A 69 9.43 7.98 -1.91
C LEU A 69 7.94 7.86 -2.25
N CYS A 70 7.06 8.02 -1.25
CA CYS A 70 5.63 7.77 -1.41
C CYS A 70 4.85 8.52 -0.33
N SER A 71 3.78 9.21 -0.72
CA SER A 71 2.89 9.85 0.24
C SER A 71 2.07 8.81 1.01
N PRO A 72 1.61 9.10 2.25
CA PRO A 72 0.73 8.18 3.00
C PRO A 72 -0.54 7.80 2.21
N ARG A 73 -1.09 8.72 1.42
CA ARG A 73 -2.25 8.48 0.56
C ARG A 73 -1.94 7.46 -0.53
N ASP A 74 -0.85 7.65 -1.27
CA ASP A 74 -0.44 6.72 -2.34
C ASP A 74 -0.10 5.35 -1.78
N ARG A 75 0.53 5.33 -0.58
CA ARG A 75 0.80 4.09 0.14
C ARG A 75 -0.49 3.33 0.44
N SER A 76 -1.51 4.02 0.97
CA SER A 76 -2.81 3.40 1.25
C SER A 76 -3.41 2.80 -0.01
N ALA A 77 -3.48 3.59 -1.09
CA ALA A 77 -4.03 3.14 -2.36
C ALA A 77 -3.30 1.89 -2.92
N VAL A 78 -1.97 1.83 -2.81
CA VAL A 78 -1.20 0.64 -3.21
C VAL A 78 -1.55 -0.58 -2.35
N LEU A 79 -1.68 -0.40 -1.04
CA LEU A 79 -2.02 -1.50 -0.13
C LEU A 79 -3.45 -2.00 -0.35
N ASP A 80 -4.38 -1.12 -0.68
CA ASP A 80 -5.76 -1.47 -1.03
C ASP A 80 -5.80 -2.31 -2.31
N ILE A 81 -5.01 -1.94 -3.33
CA ILE A 81 -4.88 -2.73 -4.57
C ILE A 81 -4.35 -4.13 -4.27
N TYR A 82 -3.28 -4.25 -3.47
CA TYR A 82 -2.76 -5.58 -3.10
C TYR A 82 -3.79 -6.42 -2.34
N THR A 83 -4.51 -5.80 -1.41
CA THR A 83 -5.50 -6.48 -0.57
C THR A 83 -6.67 -6.96 -1.41
N GLU A 84 -7.16 -6.12 -2.33
CA GLU A 84 -8.24 -6.48 -3.24
C GLU A 84 -7.80 -7.57 -4.23
N ALA A 85 -6.58 -7.50 -4.77
CA ALA A 85 -6.04 -8.52 -5.65
C ALA A 85 -5.93 -9.88 -4.96
N LEU A 86 -5.40 -9.92 -3.74
CA LEU A 86 -5.31 -11.14 -2.94
C LEU A 86 -6.70 -11.73 -2.60
N HIS A 87 -7.72 -10.88 -2.44
CA HIS A 87 -9.07 -11.34 -2.15
C HIS A 87 -9.79 -11.92 -3.36
N LYS A 88 -9.55 -11.37 -4.56
CA LYS A 88 -10.26 -11.73 -5.80
C LYS A 88 -9.53 -12.74 -6.70
N ILE A 89 -8.28 -13.08 -6.37
CA ILE A 89 -7.47 -13.99 -7.16
C ILE A 89 -8.04 -15.41 -7.13
N ASN A 90 -8.05 -16.07 -8.29
CA ASN A 90 -8.51 -17.44 -8.46
C ASN A 90 -7.72 -18.15 -9.57
N ALA A 91 -7.95 -19.46 -9.72
CA ALA A 91 -7.23 -20.30 -10.68
C ALA A 91 -7.40 -19.86 -12.16
N THR A 92 -8.48 -19.15 -12.50
CA THR A 92 -8.75 -18.69 -13.86
C THR A 92 -8.16 -17.33 -14.18
N ASN A 93 -8.03 -16.45 -13.18
CA ASN A 93 -7.69 -15.04 -13.40
C ASN A 93 -6.30 -14.65 -12.86
N HIS A 94 -5.55 -15.55 -12.22
CA HIS A 94 -4.34 -15.21 -11.48
C HIS A 94 -3.31 -14.39 -12.28
N ALA A 95 -3.05 -14.77 -13.54
CA ALA A 95 -2.12 -14.04 -14.40
C ALA A 95 -2.62 -12.62 -14.70
N GLN A 96 -3.89 -12.48 -15.10
CA GLN A 96 -4.51 -11.19 -15.41
C GLN A 96 -4.57 -10.30 -14.17
N MET A 97 -4.95 -10.86 -13.01
CA MET A 97 -4.99 -10.19 -11.73
C MET A 97 -3.64 -9.58 -11.36
N TYR A 98 -2.55 -10.35 -11.52
CA TYR A 98 -1.20 -9.85 -11.28
C TYR A 98 -0.83 -8.70 -12.23
N THR A 99 -1.14 -8.84 -13.52
CA THR A 99 -0.84 -7.79 -14.50
C THR A 99 -1.62 -6.51 -14.24
N GLU A 100 -2.92 -6.60 -13.92
CA GLU A 100 -3.78 -5.46 -13.63
C GLU A 100 -3.35 -4.77 -12.33
N ALA A 101 -3.11 -5.54 -11.26
CA ALA A 101 -2.63 -5.01 -9.99
C ALA A 101 -1.31 -4.25 -10.18
N ASN A 102 -0.36 -4.84 -10.90
CA ASN A 102 0.94 -4.21 -11.16
C ASN A 102 0.80 -2.93 -11.99
N ALA A 103 -0.06 -2.90 -13.02
CA ALA A 103 -0.31 -1.70 -13.80
C ALA A 103 -0.92 -0.57 -12.94
N LYS A 104 -1.90 -0.90 -12.10
CA LYS A 104 -2.54 0.04 -11.17
C LYS A 104 -1.54 0.58 -10.13
N ILE A 105 -0.76 -0.29 -9.50
CA ILE A 105 0.27 0.09 -8.52
C ILE A 105 1.32 1.02 -9.14
N ARG A 106 1.83 0.67 -10.33
CA ARG A 106 2.83 1.52 -11.03
C ARG A 106 2.24 2.88 -11.41
N THR A 107 0.95 2.96 -11.71
CA THR A 107 0.26 4.22 -11.99
C THR A 107 0.11 5.06 -10.72
N VAL A 108 -0.33 4.45 -9.61
CA VAL A 108 -0.46 5.13 -8.31
C VAL A 108 0.89 5.68 -7.84
N LEU A 109 1.99 4.95 -8.04
CA LEU A 109 3.33 5.38 -7.69
C LEU A 109 3.94 6.40 -8.68
N GLY A 110 3.23 6.75 -9.76
CA GLY A 110 3.73 7.67 -10.80
C GLY A 110 4.87 7.11 -11.66
N ILE A 111 5.16 5.82 -11.56
CA ILE A 111 6.16 5.12 -12.38
C ILE A 111 5.63 4.96 -13.80
N HIS A 112 4.34 4.66 -13.94
CA HIS A 112 3.64 4.59 -15.21
C HIS A 112 2.74 5.82 -15.39
N LYS A 113 2.89 6.51 -16.52
CA LYS A 113 2.04 7.65 -16.87
C LYS A 113 0.83 7.12 -17.61
N ALA A 114 -0.34 7.25 -16.99
CA ALA A 114 -1.61 6.81 -17.57
C ALA A 114 -2.55 8.00 -17.80
N GLY A 115 -3.30 8.01 -18.90
CA GLY A 115 -4.38 8.96 -19.16
C GLY A 115 -5.72 8.45 -18.61
N THR A 116 -6.74 9.32 -18.49
CA THR A 116 -8.04 8.96 -17.89
C THR A 116 -8.82 7.87 -18.65
N ARG A 117 -8.42 7.59 -19.90
CA ARG A 117 -9.01 6.54 -20.74
C ARG A 117 -8.31 5.18 -20.62
N ASP A 118 -7.23 5.10 -19.85
CA ASP A 118 -6.47 3.87 -19.72
C ASP A 118 -7.19 2.85 -18.85
N ALA A 119 -6.91 1.57 -19.10
CA ALA A 119 -7.55 0.43 -18.44
C ALA A 119 -7.53 0.50 -16.91
N VAL A 120 -6.49 1.11 -16.32
CA VAL A 120 -6.33 1.26 -14.87
C VAL A 120 -7.43 2.10 -14.20
N PHE A 121 -8.08 2.98 -14.96
CA PHE A 121 -9.22 3.81 -14.51
C PHE A 121 -10.58 3.23 -14.87
N THR A 122 -10.61 2.03 -15.46
CA THR A 122 -11.83 1.31 -15.80
C THR A 122 -12.00 0.10 -14.89
N HIS A 123 -13.25 -0.34 -14.70
CA HIS A 123 -13.52 -1.53 -13.90
C HIS A 123 -13.23 -2.77 -14.75
N GLN A 124 -12.24 -3.57 -14.34
CA GLN A 124 -11.94 -4.87 -14.93
C GLN A 124 -12.06 -5.95 -13.85
N LEU A 125 -10.95 -6.51 -13.34
CA LEU A 125 -10.97 -7.44 -12.22
C LEU A 125 -10.89 -6.69 -10.88
N LEU A 126 -10.13 -5.59 -10.84
CA LEU A 126 -9.99 -4.71 -9.69
C LEU A 126 -10.82 -3.44 -9.88
N ARG A 127 -11.18 -2.79 -8.77
CA ARG A 127 -11.80 -1.47 -8.79
C ARG A 127 -10.92 -0.45 -9.53
N PRO A 128 -11.51 0.50 -10.27
CA PRO A 128 -10.77 1.62 -10.84
C PRO A 128 -9.95 2.35 -9.78
N ILE A 129 -8.73 2.75 -10.12
CA ILE A 129 -7.98 3.67 -9.26
C ILE A 129 -8.54 5.08 -9.37
N GLU A 130 -8.29 5.92 -8.36
CA GLU A 130 -8.78 7.29 -8.37
C GLU A 130 -8.25 8.06 -9.59
N PRO A 131 -9.12 8.78 -10.32
CA PRO A 131 -8.70 9.51 -11.51
C PRO A 131 -7.63 10.59 -11.25
N LEU A 132 -7.40 11.02 -10.01
CA LEU A 132 -6.30 11.92 -9.66
C LEU A 132 -4.91 11.37 -10.00
N TYR A 133 -4.79 10.06 -10.19
CA TYR A 133 -3.57 9.39 -10.63
C TYR A 133 -3.35 9.47 -12.15
N ALA A 134 -4.35 9.90 -12.93
CA ALA A 134 -4.22 10.09 -14.36
C ALA A 134 -3.42 11.36 -14.69
N MET A 135 -2.91 11.46 -15.91
CA MET A 135 -2.19 12.64 -16.39
C MET A 135 -3.15 13.79 -16.74
N PRO A 136 -2.93 15.02 -16.22
CA PRO A 136 -1.79 15.43 -15.39
C PRO A 136 -1.92 14.90 -13.96
N ARG A 137 -0.85 14.39 -13.34
CA ARG A 137 -0.93 13.83 -11.97
C ARG A 137 -0.86 14.92 -10.90
N ILE A 138 -1.68 14.80 -9.86
CA ILE A 138 -1.60 15.66 -8.68
C ILE A 138 -0.65 15.03 -7.67
N GLU A 139 0.56 15.60 -7.54
CA GLU A 139 1.56 15.16 -6.57
C GLU A 139 1.26 15.70 -5.17
N VAL A 140 1.04 14.82 -4.21
CA VAL A 140 0.75 15.18 -2.80
C VAL A 140 2.03 15.29 -1.97
N ARG A 141 3.19 14.91 -2.53
CA ARG A 141 4.47 14.84 -1.80
C ARG A 141 4.89 16.14 -1.10
N HIS A 142 4.59 17.28 -1.71
CA HIS A 142 4.95 18.60 -1.16
C HIS A 142 3.78 19.28 -0.45
N ASP A 143 2.70 18.54 -0.21
CA ASP A 143 1.46 19.03 0.37
C ASP A 143 1.18 18.27 1.66
N LYS A 144 1.85 18.71 2.74
CA LYS A 144 1.86 18.05 4.06
C LYS A 144 0.46 17.72 4.57
N HIS A 145 -0.51 18.59 4.28
CA HIS A 145 -1.90 18.46 4.73
C HIS A 145 -2.88 18.14 3.59
N GLY A 146 -2.39 17.90 2.36
CA GLY A 146 -3.25 17.55 1.22
C GLY A 146 -4.19 18.68 0.74
N HIS A 147 -4.07 19.89 1.28
CA HIS A 147 -4.97 21.01 0.98
C HIS A 147 -4.80 21.49 -0.47
N ARG A 148 -3.56 21.61 -0.95
CA ARG A 148 -3.28 22.04 -2.33
C ARG A 148 -3.78 21.03 -3.34
N ALA A 149 -3.59 19.75 -3.06
CA ALA A 149 -4.10 18.66 -3.85
C ALA A 149 -5.63 18.67 -3.86
N ALA A 150 -6.28 18.93 -2.73
CA ALA A 150 -7.74 19.02 -2.64
C ALA A 150 -8.29 20.18 -3.47
N VAL A 151 -7.72 21.38 -3.35
CA VAL A 151 -8.11 22.56 -4.16
C VAL A 151 -7.92 22.27 -5.65
N ARG A 152 -6.76 21.73 -6.05
CA ARG A 152 -6.52 21.34 -7.46
C ARG A 152 -7.54 20.34 -7.97
N ILE A 153 -7.89 19.33 -7.18
CA ILE A 153 -8.94 18.36 -7.54
C ILE A 153 -10.27 19.07 -7.76
N GLN A 154 -10.64 20.01 -6.90
CA GLN A 154 -11.88 20.78 -7.05
C GLN A 154 -11.88 21.64 -8.31
N GLU A 155 -10.79 22.38 -8.57
CA GLU A 155 -10.63 23.18 -9.80
C GLU A 155 -10.74 22.30 -11.04
N TRP A 156 -10.09 21.13 -11.04
CA TRP A 156 -10.12 20.21 -12.18
C TRP A 156 -11.51 19.59 -12.38
N ARG A 157 -12.23 19.29 -11.29
CA ARG A 157 -13.62 18.81 -11.35
C ARG A 157 -14.55 19.86 -11.95
N ARG A 158 -14.36 21.15 -11.65
CA ARG A 158 -15.10 22.25 -12.29
C ARG A 158 -14.91 22.26 -13.81
N ASP A 159 -13.72 21.89 -14.28
CA ASP A 159 -13.38 21.78 -15.71
C ASP A 159 -13.85 20.46 -16.37
N GLY A 160 -14.50 19.57 -15.62
CA GLY A 160 -15.04 18.30 -16.12
C GLY A 160 -14.12 17.08 -15.97
N TRP A 161 -13.08 17.18 -15.14
CA TRP A 161 -12.26 16.01 -14.77
C TRP A 161 -13.09 14.98 -13.99
N PRO A 162 -12.95 13.66 -14.26
CA PRO A 162 -11.97 13.03 -15.16
C PRO A 162 -12.44 12.77 -16.60
N ALA A 163 -13.71 13.04 -16.90
CA ALA A 163 -14.28 12.78 -18.22
C ALA A 163 -13.64 13.65 -19.32
N LYS A 164 -13.20 14.86 -18.95
CA LYS A 164 -12.53 15.83 -19.81
C LYS A 164 -11.21 16.28 -19.19
N TYR A 165 -10.19 16.48 -20.02
CA TYR A 165 -8.93 17.06 -19.58
C TYR A 165 -9.14 18.51 -19.09
N PRO A 166 -8.63 18.90 -17.91
CA PRO A 166 -8.94 20.18 -17.29
C PRO A 166 -8.04 21.30 -17.84
N VAL A 167 -8.34 21.75 -19.06
CA VAL A 167 -7.51 22.69 -19.81
C VAL A 167 -7.34 24.03 -19.08
N ASN A 168 -8.42 24.59 -18.50
CA ASN A 168 -8.36 25.91 -17.88
C ASN A 168 -7.59 25.84 -16.57
N ALA A 169 -7.91 24.87 -15.71
CA ALA A 169 -7.24 24.71 -14.42
C ALA A 169 -5.73 24.42 -14.59
N VAL A 170 -5.34 23.59 -15.57
CA VAL A 170 -3.92 23.36 -15.87
C VAL A 170 -3.25 24.63 -16.42
N ARG A 171 -3.94 25.42 -17.23
CA ARG A 171 -3.43 26.70 -17.76
C ARG A 171 -3.27 27.73 -16.65
N GLU A 172 -4.24 27.86 -15.75
CA GLU A 172 -4.21 28.75 -14.60
C GLU A 172 -3.10 28.37 -13.63
N GLU A 173 -2.92 27.07 -13.36
CA GLU A 173 -1.82 26.58 -12.53
C GLU A 173 -0.45 26.92 -13.15
N LYS A 174 -0.29 26.74 -14.47
CA LYS A 174 0.93 27.16 -15.18
C LYS A 174 1.16 28.67 -15.09
N ALA A 175 0.11 29.47 -15.18
CA ALA A 175 0.19 30.93 -15.02
C ALA A 175 0.43 31.38 -13.56
N ARG A 176 0.12 30.53 -12.57
CA ARG A 176 0.41 30.75 -11.15
C ARG A 176 1.84 30.38 -10.76
N LYS A 177 2.48 29.41 -11.43
CA LYS A 177 3.85 28.94 -11.11
C LYS A 177 4.95 30.02 -11.12
N GLY A 178 4.73 31.19 -11.76
CA GLY A 178 5.62 32.35 -11.68
C GLY A 178 5.30 33.39 -10.59
N ARG A 179 4.16 33.28 -9.91
CA ARG A 179 3.64 34.23 -8.89
C ARG A 179 3.57 33.63 -7.47
N PHE A 180 4.18 32.47 -7.26
CA PHE A 180 3.97 31.63 -6.07
C PHE A 180 4.65 32.13 -4.78
N VAL A 181 5.36 33.26 -4.82
CA VAL A 181 6.00 33.86 -3.62
C VAL A 181 4.98 34.65 -2.77
N ARG A 182 3.90 35.18 -3.35
CA ARG A 182 3.07 36.20 -2.68
C ARG A 182 1.75 35.70 -2.05
N TRP A 183 1.23 34.54 -2.45
CA TRP A 183 0.00 33.97 -1.85
C TRP A 183 0.23 33.26 -0.50
N PHE A 184 1.46 33.30 0.04
CA PHE A 184 1.84 32.56 1.25
C PHE A 184 1.78 33.41 2.53
N GLU A 185 1.76 34.73 2.45
CA GLU A 185 1.71 35.62 3.64
C GLU A 185 0.32 36.19 3.92
N GLU A 186 -0.62 36.15 2.98
CA GLU A 186 -1.78 37.06 3.04
C GLU A 186 -3.12 36.42 3.41
N GLU A 187 -3.21 35.12 3.76
CA GLU A 187 -4.55 34.50 3.96
C GLU A 187 -4.65 33.29 4.91
N TRP A 188 -3.70 33.09 5.83
CA TRP A 188 -3.85 32.06 6.90
C TRP A 188 -3.27 32.48 8.27
N GLU A 189 -3.24 33.78 8.58
CA GLU A 189 -3.12 34.24 9.98
C GLU A 189 -4.48 34.27 10.72
N ASP A 190 -5.61 34.18 10.02
CA ASP A 190 -6.93 34.28 10.65
C ASP A 190 -7.69 32.94 10.59
N GLU A 191 -7.56 32.12 11.64
CA GLU A 191 -8.59 31.17 12.12
C GLU A 191 -8.13 30.43 13.42
N VAL A 192 -7.56 31.16 14.40
CA VAL A 192 -7.47 30.68 15.80
C VAL A 192 -7.93 31.76 16.80
N GLU A 193 -8.47 32.88 16.33
CA GLU A 193 -9.04 33.92 17.18
C GLU A 193 -10.54 34.04 16.86
N GLU A 194 -11.38 33.94 17.91
CA GLU A 194 -12.85 33.88 17.89
C GLU A 194 -13.41 32.48 17.48
N GLU A 195 -14.20 31.73 18.27
CA GLU A 195 -15.21 32.11 19.24
C GLU A 195 -15.61 30.83 20.01
N TRP A 196 -15.41 30.79 21.32
CA TRP A 196 -16.28 30.05 22.25
C TRP A 196 -16.47 30.96 23.46
N ASP A 197 -17.37 31.93 23.30
CA ASP A 197 -18.01 32.60 24.43
C ASP A 197 -18.98 31.63 25.10
N GLU A 198 -18.65 31.22 26.33
CA GLU A 198 -19.55 31.17 27.50
C GLU A 198 -18.75 31.11 28.81
#